data_AF-A0A934SR10-F1
#
_entry.id   AF-A0A934SR10-F1
#
_cell.length_a   1.000
_cell.length_b   1.000
_cell.length_c   1.000
_cell.angle_alpha   90.00
_cell.angle_beta   90.00
_cell.angle_gamma   90.00
#
_symmetry.space_group_name_H-M   'P 1'
#
loop_
_entity.id
_entity.type
_entity.pdbx_description
1 polymer ?
#
loop_
_entity_poly.entity_id
_entity_poly.type
_entity_poly.pdbx_seq_one_letter_code
_entity_poly.pdbx_strand_id
1 'polypeptide(L)'
;MSETSIHRWHEGVLQPLDYCDMSRTLVAAADSWLVTEGTALALDLHRQRFLDAVEVFAETHRLATDPRAEAPRFWDAAIDLIPREGDWFPRVELQSRSDGTLFVLRLRSAPERTRSVVLATFDGPDPRRSPTIKGPDTDALLAARTSVQPRGAGEAVILSADGDGSGAKGNGGAGYVVEGAYSALLWWRGDALCSPSPELERVDSVTARSVIALATALGIDVLYESVAPADLDGLEIWALSALHGIRIVTSWVDGPLVAEQPGRLATWRARLDRLRRALPERIAPDQIAPGRIAMDQIGAESLPV
;
A
#
# COMPACT_ATOMS: atom_id res chain seq x y z
N MET A 1 -5.71 -23.16 -8.14
CA MET A 1 -4.43 -23.14 -7.40
C MET A 1 -3.95 -21.71 -7.38
N SER A 2 -3.44 -21.19 -6.26
CA SER A 2 -2.88 -19.83 -6.21
C SER A 2 -1.65 -19.78 -7.10
N GLU A 3 -1.68 -19.00 -8.17
CA GLU A 3 -0.48 -18.78 -8.98
C GLU A 3 0.41 -17.76 -8.27
N THR A 4 1.70 -18.05 -8.16
CA THR A 4 2.68 -17.14 -7.55
C THR A 4 4.02 -17.33 -8.21
N SER A 5 4.57 -16.24 -8.75
CA SER A 5 5.92 -16.17 -9.30
C SER A 5 6.62 -14.94 -8.74
N ILE A 6 7.94 -15.04 -8.57
CA ILE A 6 8.78 -13.97 -8.03
C ILE A 6 9.79 -13.61 -9.12
N HIS A 7 9.95 -12.32 -9.36
CA HIS A 7 10.89 -11.78 -10.35
C HIS A 7 11.79 -10.76 -9.68
N ARG A 8 13.08 -10.78 -10.03
CA ARG A 8 14.04 -9.77 -9.62
C ARG A 8 14.35 -8.84 -10.80
N TRP A 9 14.57 -7.57 -10.51
CA TRP A 9 15.09 -6.61 -11.48
C TRP A 9 16.60 -6.78 -11.61
N HIS A 10 17.08 -6.99 -12.83
CA HIS A 10 18.50 -7.07 -13.11
C HIS A 10 18.77 -6.59 -14.54
N GLU A 11 19.75 -5.69 -14.71
CA GLU A 11 20.18 -5.19 -16.03
C GLU A 11 19.02 -4.70 -16.93
N GLY A 12 18.03 -4.03 -16.34
CA GLY A 12 16.91 -3.46 -17.09
C GLY A 12 15.79 -4.45 -17.45
N VAL A 13 15.80 -5.67 -16.91
CA VAL A 13 14.77 -6.68 -17.16
C VAL A 13 14.31 -7.39 -15.88
N LEU A 14 13.06 -7.86 -15.87
CA LEU A 14 12.54 -8.75 -14.84
C LEU A 14 12.92 -10.20 -15.16
N GLN A 15 13.70 -10.82 -14.27
CA GLN A 15 14.12 -12.21 -14.38
C GLN A 15 13.39 -13.05 -13.32
N PRO A 16 12.86 -14.24 -13.67
CA PRO A 16 12.34 -15.18 -12.68
C PRO A 16 13.38 -15.47 -11.59
N LEU A 17 12.92 -15.53 -10.34
CA LEU A 17 13.72 -15.85 -9.17
C LEU A 17 13.26 -17.20 -8.61
N ASP A 18 13.93 -18.27 -9.03
CA ASP A 18 13.54 -19.66 -8.73
C ASP A 18 14.18 -20.23 -7.45
N TYR A 19 14.94 -19.42 -6.70
CA TYR A 19 15.55 -19.85 -5.44
C TYR A 19 15.11 -18.98 -4.26
N CYS A 20 14.95 -19.62 -3.10
CA CYS A 20 14.77 -18.91 -1.84
C CYS A 20 16.10 -18.30 -1.40
N ASP A 21 16.20 -16.98 -1.48
CA ASP A 21 17.29 -16.24 -0.85
C ASP A 21 17.08 -16.22 0.66
N MET A 22 18.04 -16.79 1.41
CA MET A 22 18.02 -16.88 2.86
C MET A 22 18.65 -15.66 3.55
N SER A 23 19.10 -14.66 2.78
CA SER A 23 19.64 -13.42 3.34
C SER A 23 18.58 -12.63 4.09
N ARG A 24 18.99 -12.00 5.19
CA ARG A 24 18.12 -11.04 5.91
C ARG A 24 17.80 -9.91 4.95
N THR A 25 16.52 -9.82 4.61
CA THR A 25 15.98 -8.83 3.68
C THR A 25 15.09 -7.88 4.45
N LEU A 26 15.33 -6.58 4.35
CA LEU A 26 14.40 -5.54 4.82
C LEU A 26 13.64 -4.99 3.61
N VAL A 27 12.32 -4.93 3.69
CA VAL A 27 11.52 -4.26 2.66
C VAL A 27 11.57 -2.76 2.92
N ALA A 28 12.34 -2.01 2.13
CA ALA A 28 12.49 -0.57 2.25
C ALA A 28 11.27 0.20 1.71
N ALA A 29 10.70 -0.29 0.61
CA ALA A 29 9.49 0.25 0.01
C ALA A 29 8.67 -0.90 -0.59
N ALA A 30 7.36 -0.80 -0.57
CA ALA A 30 6.48 -1.75 -1.24
C ALA A 30 5.18 -1.12 -1.67
N ASP A 31 4.59 -1.68 -2.73
CA ASP A 31 3.21 -1.40 -3.08
C ASP A 31 2.50 -2.67 -3.55
N SER A 32 1.18 -2.71 -3.43
CA SER A 32 0.32 -3.77 -3.94
C SER A 32 -1.04 -3.20 -4.31
N TRP A 33 -1.57 -3.63 -5.45
CA TRP A 33 -2.85 -3.19 -5.98
C TRP A 33 -3.63 -4.37 -6.57
N LEU A 34 -4.95 -4.26 -6.57
CA LEU A 34 -5.82 -5.23 -7.24
C LEU A 34 -5.90 -4.90 -8.73
N VAL A 35 -5.71 -5.93 -9.55
CA VAL A 35 -6.04 -5.92 -10.98
C VAL A 35 -7.16 -6.95 -11.20
N THR A 36 -8.26 -6.51 -11.81
CA THR A 36 -9.37 -7.38 -12.21
C THR A 36 -9.64 -7.14 -13.68
N GLU A 37 -9.55 -8.19 -14.49
CA GLU A 37 -9.78 -8.11 -15.95
C GLU A 37 -8.99 -6.96 -16.58
N GLY A 38 -7.70 -6.87 -16.21
CA GLY A 38 -6.78 -5.87 -16.76
C GLY A 38 -7.07 -4.44 -16.32
N THR A 39 -7.91 -4.23 -15.31
CA THR A 39 -8.21 -2.90 -14.75
C THR A 39 -7.76 -2.75 -13.30
N ALA A 40 -7.26 -1.56 -12.94
CA ALA A 40 -6.82 -1.23 -11.59
C ALA A 40 -7.42 0.10 -11.13
N LEU A 41 -7.63 0.23 -9.82
CA LEU A 41 -8.03 1.50 -9.20
C LEU A 41 -6.79 2.37 -8.96
N ALA A 42 -6.79 3.60 -9.50
CA ALA A 42 -5.80 4.64 -9.19
C ALA A 42 -4.34 4.17 -9.28
N LEU A 43 -3.98 3.47 -10.35
CA LEU A 43 -2.64 2.90 -10.56
C LEU A 43 -1.53 3.96 -10.41
N ASP A 44 -1.76 5.18 -10.90
CA ASP A 44 -0.80 6.28 -10.80
C ASP A 44 -0.51 6.68 -9.35
N LEU A 45 -1.49 6.58 -8.45
CA LEU A 45 -1.28 6.85 -7.02
C LEU A 45 -0.45 5.74 -6.35
N HIS A 46 -0.63 4.48 -6.78
CA HIS A 46 0.24 3.38 -6.35
C HIS A 46 1.68 3.58 -6.85
N ARG A 47 1.84 3.99 -8.12
CA ARG A 47 3.14 4.31 -8.71
C ARG A 47 3.84 5.41 -7.93
N GLN A 48 3.14 6.53 -7.72
CA GLN A 48 3.66 7.68 -7.00
C GLN A 48 4.13 7.30 -5.60
N ARG A 49 3.27 6.62 -4.81
CA ARG A 49 3.61 6.20 -3.44
C ARG A 49 4.83 5.28 -3.40
N PHE A 50 4.96 4.35 -4.35
CA PHE A 50 6.12 3.48 -4.42
C PHE A 50 7.40 4.25 -4.73
N LEU A 51 7.38 5.13 -5.74
CA LEU A 51 8.56 5.90 -6.13
C LEU A 51 8.98 6.90 -5.04
N ASP A 52 8.02 7.55 -4.37
CA ASP A 52 8.32 8.44 -3.24
C ASP A 52 8.98 7.69 -2.08
N ALA A 53 8.54 6.47 -1.80
CA ALA A 53 9.17 5.63 -0.78
C ALA A 53 10.61 5.22 -1.18
N VAL A 54 10.87 5.00 -2.47
CA VAL A 54 12.23 4.75 -2.99
C VAL A 54 13.11 5.99 -2.85
N GLU A 55 12.58 7.18 -3.14
CA GLU A 55 13.28 8.46 -2.98
C GLU A 55 13.72 8.65 -1.52
N VAL A 56 12.77 8.58 -0.59
CA VAL A 56 13.03 8.73 0.85
C VAL A 56 14.07 7.72 1.34
N PHE A 57 14.01 6.48 0.88
CA PHE A 57 15.01 5.47 1.23
C PHE A 57 16.41 5.84 0.71
N ALA A 58 16.52 6.28 -0.56
CA ALA A 58 17.79 6.66 -1.17
C ALA A 58 18.42 7.90 -0.52
N GLU A 59 17.60 8.88 -0.09
CA GLU A 59 18.08 10.08 0.61
C GLU A 59 18.63 9.77 2.01
N THR A 60 18.06 8.78 2.69
CA THR A 60 18.38 8.45 4.09
C THR A 60 19.48 7.39 4.23
N HIS A 61 19.87 6.72 3.14
CA HIS A 61 20.85 5.64 3.16
C HIS A 61 22.02 5.92 2.21
N ARG A 62 23.25 5.64 2.67
CA ARG A 62 24.45 5.69 1.81
C ARG A 62 24.57 4.41 0.99
N LEU A 63 24.03 4.43 -0.22
CA LEU A 63 24.01 3.28 -1.12
C LEU A 63 25.17 3.35 -2.13
N ALA A 64 25.71 2.19 -2.48
CA ALA A 64 26.73 2.09 -3.55
C ALA A 64 26.14 2.38 -4.95
N THR A 65 24.86 2.02 -5.13
CA THR A 65 24.10 2.23 -6.36
C THR A 65 22.80 2.95 -6.01
N ASP A 66 22.47 4.00 -6.76
CA ASP A 66 21.25 4.77 -6.59
C ASP A 66 20.03 4.03 -7.19
N PRO A 67 19.06 3.58 -6.38
CA PRO A 67 17.90 2.84 -6.87
C PRO A 67 16.91 3.73 -7.64
N ARG A 68 16.98 5.06 -7.50
CA ARG A 68 16.01 5.99 -8.09
C ARG A 68 16.00 5.96 -9.61
N ALA A 69 17.16 5.77 -10.23
CA ALA A 69 17.29 5.72 -11.69
C ALA A 69 16.55 4.52 -12.30
N GLU A 70 16.49 3.41 -11.59
CA GLU A 70 15.91 2.14 -12.07
C GLU A 70 14.45 1.97 -11.64
N ALA A 71 13.99 2.64 -10.59
CA ALA A 71 12.65 2.46 -10.03
C ALA A 71 11.50 2.68 -11.04
N PRO A 72 11.51 3.73 -11.89
CA PRO A 72 10.48 3.91 -12.92
C PRO A 72 10.47 2.78 -13.96
N ARG A 73 11.65 2.34 -14.41
CA ARG A 73 11.80 1.27 -15.42
C ARG A 73 11.34 -0.07 -14.87
N PHE A 74 11.70 -0.37 -13.63
CA PHE A 74 11.22 -1.56 -12.91
C PHE A 74 9.69 -1.55 -12.76
N TRP A 75 9.10 -0.40 -12.41
CA TRP A 75 7.65 -0.26 -12.32
C TRP A 75 6.98 -0.58 -13.65
N ASP A 76 7.43 0.04 -14.74
CA ASP A 76 6.84 -0.14 -16.07
C ASP A 76 6.94 -1.61 -16.53
N ALA A 77 8.10 -2.24 -16.32
CA ALA A 77 8.27 -3.67 -16.60
C ALA A 77 7.36 -4.57 -15.74
N ALA A 78 7.11 -4.20 -14.48
CA ALA A 78 6.18 -4.91 -13.63
C ALA A 78 4.73 -4.80 -14.14
N ILE A 79 4.33 -3.64 -14.68
CA ILE A 79 3.02 -3.45 -15.30
C ILE A 79 2.85 -4.30 -16.56
N ASP A 80 3.90 -4.41 -17.37
CA ASP A 80 3.88 -5.20 -18.61
C ASP A 80 3.69 -6.69 -18.36
N LEU A 81 4.29 -7.20 -17.28
CA LEU A 81 4.26 -8.61 -16.92
C LEU A 81 2.92 -9.05 -16.30
N ILE A 82 2.10 -8.13 -15.79
CA ILE A 82 0.81 -8.48 -15.18
C ILE A 82 -0.17 -9.00 -16.26
N PRO A 83 -0.79 -10.17 -16.05
CA PRO A 83 -1.80 -10.69 -16.97
C PRO A 83 -3.02 -9.76 -17.05
N ARG A 84 -3.63 -9.72 -18.24
CA ARG A 84 -4.76 -8.82 -18.53
C ARG A 84 -6.13 -9.47 -18.26
N GLU A 85 -6.15 -10.75 -17.91
CA GLU A 85 -7.36 -11.52 -17.58
C GLU A 85 -7.29 -12.04 -16.14
N GLY A 86 -8.46 -12.18 -15.51
CA GLY A 86 -8.57 -12.67 -14.14
C GLY A 86 -8.21 -11.65 -13.07
N ASP A 87 -8.07 -12.16 -11.85
CA ASP A 87 -7.83 -11.36 -10.64
C ASP A 87 -6.39 -11.56 -10.11
N TRP A 88 -5.64 -10.45 -10.04
CA TRP A 88 -4.25 -10.42 -9.62
C TRP A 88 -4.04 -9.40 -8.51
N PHE A 89 -3.11 -9.71 -7.60
CA PHE A 89 -2.69 -8.80 -6.54
C PHE A 89 -1.17 -8.66 -6.51
N PRO A 90 -0.57 -8.11 -7.58
CA PRO A 90 0.88 -7.91 -7.68
C PRO A 90 1.41 -7.11 -6.48
N ARG A 91 2.66 -7.39 -6.13
CA ARG A 91 3.41 -6.61 -5.15
C ARG A 91 4.79 -6.28 -5.67
N VAL A 92 5.12 -4.99 -5.70
CA VAL A 92 6.48 -4.51 -5.93
C VAL A 92 7.16 -4.22 -4.60
N GLU A 93 8.47 -4.45 -4.54
CA GLU A 93 9.30 -4.23 -3.35
C GLU A 93 10.64 -3.63 -3.78
N LEU A 94 11.13 -2.63 -3.04
CA LEU A 94 12.55 -2.35 -2.91
C LEU A 94 13.03 -3.07 -1.66
N GLN A 95 13.96 -4.00 -1.83
CA GLN A 95 14.57 -4.76 -0.76
C GLN A 95 15.96 -4.19 -0.46
N SER A 96 16.24 -3.89 0.80
CA SER A 96 17.57 -3.59 1.30
C SER A 96 18.23 -4.88 1.79
N ARG A 97 19.45 -5.13 1.32
CA ARG A 97 20.25 -6.33 1.59
C ARG A 97 21.65 -5.91 2.02
N SER A 98 22.43 -6.86 2.53
CA SER A 98 23.82 -6.60 2.95
C SER A 98 24.73 -6.16 1.81
N ASP A 99 24.42 -6.55 0.58
CA ASP A 99 25.18 -6.31 -0.64
C ASP A 99 24.61 -5.19 -1.54
N GLY A 100 23.53 -4.53 -1.11
CA GLY A 100 22.92 -3.42 -1.84
C GLY A 100 21.41 -3.43 -1.80
N THR A 101 20.79 -3.00 -2.90
CA THR A 101 19.33 -3.01 -3.06
C THR A 101 18.89 -3.92 -4.19
N LEU A 102 17.69 -4.46 -4.08
CA LEU A 102 17.07 -5.28 -5.12
C LEU A 102 15.60 -4.91 -5.29
N PHE A 103 15.18 -4.63 -6.53
CA PHE A 103 13.76 -4.56 -6.84
C PHE A 103 13.19 -5.96 -7.11
N VAL A 104 12.04 -6.24 -6.49
CA VAL A 104 11.36 -7.53 -6.59
C VAL A 104 9.89 -7.34 -6.92
N LEU A 105 9.42 -8.06 -7.93
CA LEU A 105 8.00 -8.22 -8.22
C LEU A 105 7.54 -9.60 -7.74
N ARG A 106 6.50 -9.63 -6.91
CA ARG A 106 5.73 -10.83 -6.59
C ARG A 106 4.43 -10.78 -7.37
N LEU A 107 4.32 -11.58 -8.41
CA LEU A 107 3.11 -11.71 -9.21
C LEU A 107 2.28 -12.86 -8.63
N ARG A 108 1.07 -12.56 -8.17
CA ARG A 108 0.20 -13.53 -7.49
C ARG A 108 -1.26 -13.31 -7.84
N SER A 109 -2.03 -14.40 -7.92
CA SER A 109 -3.48 -14.32 -8.00
C SER A 109 -4.02 -13.58 -6.77
N ALA A 110 -5.11 -12.82 -6.94
CA ALA A 110 -5.74 -12.15 -5.81
C ALA A 110 -6.32 -13.20 -4.82
N PRO A 111 -6.07 -13.07 -3.51
CA PRO A 111 -6.79 -13.85 -2.51
C PRO A 111 -8.30 -13.59 -2.57
N GLU A 112 -9.08 -14.50 -1.97
CA GLU A 112 -10.53 -14.31 -1.84
C GLU A 112 -10.83 -12.97 -1.14
N ARG A 113 -11.71 -12.18 -1.78
CA ARG A 113 -12.07 -10.85 -1.30
C ARG A 113 -13.30 -10.92 -0.43
N THR A 114 -13.19 -10.46 0.82
CA THR A 114 -14.35 -10.28 1.70
C THR A 114 -14.97 -8.89 1.59
N ARG A 115 -16.22 -8.76 2.05
CA ARG A 115 -16.97 -7.50 2.12
C ARG A 115 -17.07 -6.92 3.53
N SER A 116 -16.69 -7.70 4.53
CA SER A 116 -16.72 -7.31 5.94
C SER A 116 -15.45 -7.73 6.66
N VAL A 117 -15.24 -7.16 7.83
CA VAL A 117 -14.16 -7.51 8.75
C VAL A 117 -14.60 -7.29 10.21
N VAL A 118 -14.07 -8.11 11.11
CA VAL A 118 -14.14 -7.88 12.56
C VAL A 118 -12.82 -7.24 12.99
N LEU A 119 -12.91 -6.14 13.71
CA LEU A 119 -11.76 -5.43 14.27
C LEU A 119 -11.45 -5.93 15.68
N ALA A 120 -10.19 -5.79 16.09
CA ALA A 120 -9.82 -5.74 17.50
C ALA A 120 -8.67 -4.75 17.66
N THR A 121 -8.61 -4.07 18.80
CA THR A 121 -7.50 -3.18 19.12
C THR A 121 -6.22 -4.00 19.31
N PHE A 122 -5.11 -3.55 18.76
CA PHE A 122 -3.82 -4.16 19.05
C PHE A 122 -3.44 -3.84 20.51
N ASP A 123 -3.15 -4.87 21.31
CA ASP A 123 -2.91 -4.71 22.74
C ASP A 123 -1.51 -4.14 23.08
N GLY A 124 -0.63 -4.05 22.08
CA GLY A 124 0.73 -3.51 22.23
C GLY A 124 0.85 -2.03 21.83
N PRO A 125 2.01 -1.39 22.11
CA PRO A 125 2.31 -0.07 21.56
C PRO A 125 2.33 -0.11 20.03
N ASP A 126 2.17 1.05 19.39
CA ASP A 126 2.31 1.16 17.93
C ASP A 126 3.59 0.45 17.43
N PRO A 127 3.47 -0.62 16.62
CA PRO A 127 4.60 -1.43 16.23
C PRO A 127 5.39 -0.82 15.05
N ARG A 128 4.92 0.30 14.48
CA ARG A 128 5.49 0.94 13.30
C ARG A 128 6.72 1.78 13.66
N ARG A 129 7.73 1.77 12.79
CA ARG A 129 8.92 2.63 12.86
C ARG A 129 9.00 3.63 11.69
N SER A 130 8.30 3.34 10.60
CA SER A 130 8.21 4.18 9.41
C SER A 130 6.73 4.29 9.02
N PRO A 131 5.90 4.92 9.88
CA PRO A 131 4.45 4.89 9.75
C PRO A 131 3.93 5.48 8.44
N THR A 132 4.68 6.36 7.79
CA THR A 132 4.31 6.99 6.52
C THR A 132 4.75 6.20 5.28
N ILE A 133 5.59 5.16 5.43
CA ILE A 133 6.17 4.40 4.33
C ILE A 133 5.58 3.00 4.29
N LYS A 134 5.00 2.62 3.15
CA LYS A 134 4.53 1.25 2.95
C LYS A 134 5.72 0.32 2.71
N GLY A 135 5.90 -0.70 3.55
CA GLY A 135 6.94 -1.72 3.37
C GLY A 135 7.70 -2.04 4.66
N PRO A 136 8.43 -1.09 5.25
CA PRO A 136 9.36 -1.33 6.37
C PRO A 136 8.74 -2.04 7.56
N ASP A 137 7.49 -1.72 7.88
CA ASP A 137 6.79 -2.25 9.06
C ASP A 137 5.87 -3.44 8.73
N THR A 138 5.92 -4.00 7.52
CA THR A 138 4.99 -5.06 7.07
C THR A 138 5.00 -6.26 8.03
N ASP A 139 6.16 -6.71 8.48
CA ASP A 139 6.27 -7.87 9.36
C ASP A 139 5.74 -7.59 10.77
N ALA A 140 5.97 -6.38 11.28
CA ALA A 140 5.45 -5.94 12.58
C ALA A 140 3.92 -5.80 12.54
N LEU A 141 3.39 -5.24 11.45
CA LEU A 141 1.95 -5.15 11.21
C LEU A 141 1.32 -6.53 10.98
N LEU A 142 2.01 -7.47 10.32
CA LEU A 142 1.57 -8.85 10.21
C LEU A 142 1.47 -9.51 11.58
N ALA A 143 2.47 -9.32 12.44
CA ALA A 143 2.47 -9.85 13.80
C ALA A 143 1.30 -9.29 14.62
N ALA A 144 1.06 -7.97 14.55
CA ALA A 144 -0.08 -7.32 15.20
C ALA A 144 -1.42 -7.86 14.66
N ARG A 145 -1.56 -8.00 13.33
CA ARG A 145 -2.75 -8.60 12.73
C ARG A 145 -2.93 -10.07 13.13
N THR A 146 -1.85 -10.81 13.33
CA THR A 146 -1.90 -12.23 13.71
C THR A 146 -2.27 -12.40 15.19
N SER A 147 -1.80 -11.51 16.06
CA SER A 147 -2.09 -11.61 17.50
C SER A 147 -3.57 -11.44 17.83
N VAL A 148 -4.34 -10.75 16.98
CA VAL A 148 -5.77 -10.55 17.20
C VAL A 148 -6.67 -11.66 16.63
N GLN A 149 -6.14 -12.52 15.74
CA GLN A 149 -6.91 -13.59 15.10
C GLN A 149 -7.54 -14.60 16.08
N PRO A 150 -6.88 -15.01 17.18
CA PRO A 150 -7.50 -15.90 18.18
C PRO A 150 -8.79 -15.35 18.79
N ARG A 151 -9.00 -14.02 18.74
CA ARG A 151 -10.22 -13.35 19.20
C ARG A 151 -11.32 -13.28 18.13
N GLY A 152 -11.09 -13.88 16.96
CA GLY A 152 -12.01 -13.82 15.82
C GLY A 152 -11.89 -12.54 14.97
N ALA A 153 -10.93 -11.68 15.25
CA ALA A 153 -10.70 -10.46 14.48
C ALA A 153 -9.85 -10.71 13.23
N GLY A 154 -10.24 -10.09 12.12
CA GLY A 154 -9.55 -10.18 10.83
C GLY A 154 -8.59 -9.03 10.56
N GLU A 155 -8.59 -8.00 11.41
CA GLU A 155 -7.74 -6.81 11.33
C GLU A 155 -7.46 -6.27 12.74
N ALA A 156 -6.22 -5.81 12.94
CA ALA A 156 -5.79 -5.18 14.19
C ALA A 156 -5.82 -3.66 14.03
N VAL A 157 -6.44 -2.94 14.97
CA VAL A 157 -6.46 -1.47 14.99
C VAL A 157 -5.24 -0.96 15.74
N ILE A 158 -4.47 -0.09 15.10
CA ILE A 158 -3.34 0.61 15.68
C ILE A 158 -3.83 1.94 16.26
N LEU A 159 -3.51 2.15 17.53
CA LEU A 159 -3.75 3.41 18.22
C LEU A 159 -2.45 4.21 18.29
N SER A 160 -2.57 5.53 18.34
CA SER A 160 -1.45 6.41 18.67
C SER A 160 -0.93 6.07 20.07
N ALA A 161 0.33 6.39 20.34
CA ALA A 161 0.84 6.34 21.71
C ALA A 161 -0.02 7.24 22.63
N ASP A 162 -0.13 6.85 23.90
CA ASP A 162 -0.79 7.65 24.92
C ASP A 162 -0.01 8.96 25.14
N GLY A 163 -0.51 10.06 24.58
CA GLY A 163 0.06 11.40 24.74
C GLY A 163 1.07 11.78 23.67
N ASP A 164 0.57 12.22 22.51
CA ASP A 164 1.34 12.90 21.45
C ASP A 164 1.78 14.34 21.83
N GLY A 165 1.77 14.69 23.11
CA GLY A 165 2.12 16.03 23.61
C GLY A 165 1.01 17.08 23.44
N SER A 166 -0.13 16.77 22.81
CA SER A 166 -1.27 17.69 22.69
C SER A 166 -2.08 17.87 23.98
N GLY A 167 -1.78 17.09 25.03
CA GLY A 167 -2.41 17.20 26.35
C GLY A 167 -3.85 16.69 26.42
N ALA A 168 -4.45 16.28 25.30
CA ALA A 168 -5.78 15.67 25.27
C ALA A 168 -5.64 14.14 25.28
N LYS A 169 -6.04 13.51 26.38
CA LYS A 169 -6.37 12.08 26.35
C LYS A 169 -7.67 11.93 25.57
N GLY A 170 -7.78 10.89 24.75
CA GLY A 170 -9.08 10.42 24.28
C GLY A 170 -10.00 10.15 25.48
N ASN A 171 -11.31 10.37 25.30
CA ASN A 171 -12.27 10.16 26.37
C ASN A 171 -12.25 8.67 26.75
N GLY A 172 -11.70 8.34 27.93
CA GLY A 172 -11.48 6.95 28.37
C GLY A 172 -10.02 6.49 28.51
N GLY A 173 -9.02 7.36 28.23
CA GLY A 173 -7.62 7.10 28.54
C GLY A 173 -6.84 6.24 27.54
N ALA A 174 -7.46 5.86 26.42
CA ALA A 174 -6.80 5.21 25.29
C ALA A 174 -6.33 6.25 24.23
N GLY A 175 -5.28 5.90 23.48
CA GLY A 175 -4.82 6.66 22.31
C GLY A 175 -5.85 6.77 21.17
N TYR A 176 -5.52 7.57 20.16
CA TYR A 176 -6.39 7.84 19.01
C TYR A 176 -6.29 6.77 17.93
N VAL A 177 -7.39 6.49 17.22
CA VAL A 177 -7.42 5.54 16.10
C VAL A 177 -6.59 6.07 14.92
N VAL A 178 -5.56 5.32 14.52
CA VAL A 178 -4.66 5.72 13.41
C VAL A 178 -5.01 4.99 12.11
N GLU A 179 -4.87 3.67 12.10
CA GLU A 179 -5.19 2.79 10.97
C GLU A 179 -5.36 1.34 11.44
N GLY A 180 -5.80 0.45 10.56
CA GLY A 180 -5.68 -0.98 10.75
C GLY A 180 -4.31 -1.48 10.26
N ALA A 181 -3.89 -2.67 10.70
CA ALA A 181 -2.57 -3.18 10.37
C ALA A 181 -2.33 -3.24 8.85
N TYR A 182 -3.31 -3.71 8.07
CA TYR A 182 -3.26 -3.74 6.59
C TYR A 182 -4.36 -2.90 5.91
N SER A 183 -4.99 -1.98 6.63
CA SER A 183 -6.08 -1.16 6.07
C SER A 183 -6.12 0.24 6.66
N ALA A 184 -6.56 1.21 5.87
CA ALA A 184 -6.99 2.50 6.41
C ALA A 184 -8.39 2.38 7.03
N LEU A 185 -8.71 3.22 8.00
CA LEU A 185 -10.03 3.30 8.62
C LEU A 185 -10.69 4.62 8.26
N LEU A 186 -11.97 4.56 7.89
CA LEU A 186 -12.86 5.71 7.72
C LEU A 186 -14.17 5.40 8.44
N TRP A 187 -14.94 6.40 8.80
CA TRP A 187 -16.24 6.20 9.44
C TRP A 187 -17.22 7.30 9.07
N TRP A 188 -18.49 7.10 9.41
CA TRP A 188 -19.56 8.05 9.12
C TRP A 188 -20.11 8.69 10.38
N ARG A 189 -20.15 10.03 10.41
CA ARG A 189 -20.94 10.80 11.40
C ARG A 189 -22.12 11.45 10.70
N GLY A 190 -23.30 10.84 10.84
CA GLY A 190 -24.47 11.20 10.04
C GLY A 190 -24.17 11.00 8.55
N ASP A 191 -24.17 12.11 7.81
CA ASP A 191 -23.90 12.15 6.36
C ASP A 191 -22.48 12.62 6.01
N ALA A 192 -21.63 12.92 7.00
CA ALA A 192 -20.23 13.28 6.77
C ALA A 192 -19.33 12.03 6.79
N LEU A 193 -18.37 11.97 5.87
CA LEU A 193 -17.31 10.97 5.85
C LEU A 193 -16.13 11.47 6.68
N CYS A 194 -15.76 10.73 7.72
CA CYS A 194 -14.65 11.07 8.59
C CYS A 194 -13.41 10.19 8.30
N SER A 195 -12.25 10.80 8.50
CA SER A 195 -10.92 10.17 8.46
C SER A 195 -10.15 10.49 9.75
N PRO A 196 -9.18 9.67 10.15
CA PRO A 196 -8.22 10.05 11.19
C PRO A 196 -7.54 11.39 10.88
N SER A 197 -7.26 12.17 11.93
CA SER A 197 -6.55 13.45 11.84
C SER A 197 -5.28 13.34 10.98
N PRO A 198 -4.97 14.32 10.11
CA PRO A 198 -3.72 14.31 9.34
C PRO A 198 -2.45 14.34 10.21
N GLU A 199 -2.56 14.70 11.49
CA GLU A 199 -1.45 14.69 12.46
C GLU A 199 -1.05 13.26 12.88
N LEU A 200 -1.93 12.28 12.68
CA LEU A 200 -1.66 10.88 12.97
C LEU A 200 -0.92 10.23 11.79
N GLU A 201 0.41 10.14 11.90
CA GLU A 201 1.26 9.54 10.87
C GLU A 201 0.79 8.11 10.51
N ARG A 202 0.60 7.89 9.21
CA ARG A 202 0.12 6.64 8.63
C ARG A 202 0.47 6.55 7.16
N VAL A 203 0.38 5.34 6.62
CA VAL A 203 0.62 5.12 5.20
C VAL A 203 -0.44 5.86 4.41
N ASP A 204 -0.01 6.56 3.36
CA ASP A 204 -0.94 7.23 2.47
C ASP A 204 -1.74 6.20 1.64
N SER A 205 -2.91 5.81 2.15
CA SER A 205 -3.74 4.76 1.55
C SER A 205 -4.40 5.23 0.26
N VAL A 206 -3.99 4.65 -0.87
CA VAL A 206 -4.58 4.92 -2.20
C VAL A 206 -6.09 4.70 -2.20
N THR A 207 -6.58 3.65 -1.53
CA THR A 207 -8.02 3.37 -1.45
C THR A 207 -8.76 4.42 -0.62
N ALA A 208 -8.19 4.86 0.51
CA ALA A 208 -8.79 5.92 1.32
C ALA A 208 -8.81 7.27 0.58
N ARG A 209 -7.69 7.64 -0.07
CA ARG A 209 -7.63 8.82 -0.93
C ARG A 209 -8.68 8.79 -2.05
N SER A 210 -8.89 7.64 -2.68
CA SER A 210 -9.90 7.48 -3.73
C SER A 210 -11.32 7.67 -3.20
N VAL A 211 -11.61 7.15 -1.99
CA VAL A 211 -12.91 7.33 -1.33
C VAL A 211 -13.14 8.77 -0.90
N ILE A 212 -12.15 9.41 -0.29
CA ILE A 212 -12.21 10.82 0.12
C ILE A 212 -12.42 11.73 -1.10
N ALA A 213 -11.64 11.54 -2.18
CA ALA A 213 -11.79 12.32 -3.40
C ALA A 213 -13.17 12.15 -4.03
N LEU A 214 -13.71 10.92 -4.03
CA LEU A 214 -15.07 10.65 -4.48
C LEU A 214 -16.12 11.32 -3.58
N ALA A 215 -15.94 11.33 -2.26
CA ALA A 215 -16.82 12.04 -1.33
C ALA A 215 -16.88 13.54 -1.64
N THR A 216 -15.71 14.16 -1.75
CA THR A 216 -15.58 15.58 -2.10
C THR A 216 -16.25 15.88 -3.46
N ALA A 217 -16.03 15.04 -4.48
CA ALA A 217 -16.65 15.21 -5.79
C ALA A 217 -18.18 15.09 -5.77
N LEU A 218 -18.73 14.37 -4.79
CA LEU A 218 -20.17 14.22 -4.58
C LEU A 218 -20.77 15.31 -3.67
N GLY A 219 -19.97 16.27 -3.22
CA GLY A 219 -20.41 17.30 -2.28
C GLY A 219 -20.68 16.79 -0.86
N ILE A 220 -20.06 15.66 -0.50
CA ILE A 220 -20.16 15.08 0.85
C ILE A 220 -19.06 15.71 1.70
N ASP A 221 -19.43 16.17 2.90
CA ASP A 221 -18.48 16.73 3.86
C ASP A 221 -17.45 15.67 4.27
N VAL A 222 -16.17 16.07 4.23
CA VAL A 222 -15.06 15.25 4.70
C VAL A 222 -14.47 15.90 5.94
N LEU A 223 -14.52 15.18 7.06
CA LEU A 223 -14.01 15.63 8.35
C LEU A 223 -12.76 14.84 8.73
N TYR A 224 -11.83 15.51 9.42
CA TYR A 224 -10.62 14.89 9.97
C TYR A 224 -10.60 15.10 11.47
N GLU A 225 -10.47 14.01 12.23
CA GLU A 225 -10.57 14.08 13.69
C GLU A 225 -9.69 13.04 14.39
N SER A 226 -9.25 13.38 15.60
CA SER A 226 -8.55 12.47 16.51
C SER A 226 -9.58 11.88 17.48
N VAL A 227 -9.85 10.58 17.37
CA VAL A 227 -10.92 9.89 18.10
C VAL A 227 -10.40 8.66 18.81
N ALA A 228 -10.80 8.47 20.07
CA ALA A 228 -10.60 7.20 20.75
C ALA A 228 -11.62 6.17 20.22
N PRO A 229 -11.38 4.87 20.40
CA PRO A 229 -12.36 3.83 20.02
C PRO A 229 -13.77 4.09 20.58
N ALA A 230 -13.89 4.59 21.82
CA ALA A 230 -15.19 4.89 22.43
C ALA A 230 -15.98 5.99 21.71
N ASP A 231 -15.31 6.93 21.02
CA ASP A 231 -15.96 8.02 20.28
C ASP A 231 -16.57 7.55 18.94
N LEU A 232 -16.35 6.27 18.59
CA LEU A 232 -16.88 5.59 17.40
C LEU A 232 -18.10 4.71 17.71
N ASP A 233 -18.60 4.73 18.94
CA ASP A 233 -19.77 3.95 19.35
C ASP A 233 -21.01 4.30 18.50
N GLY A 234 -21.63 3.26 17.95
CA GLY A 234 -22.80 3.37 17.08
C GLY A 234 -22.52 3.91 15.68
N LEU A 235 -21.26 4.06 15.26
CA LEU A 235 -20.92 4.54 13.92
C LEU A 235 -20.72 3.41 12.92
N GLU A 236 -20.98 3.71 11.65
CA GLU A 236 -20.56 2.84 10.54
C GLU A 236 -19.08 3.08 10.24
N ILE A 237 -18.27 2.04 10.39
CA ILE A 237 -16.82 2.08 10.19
C ILE A 237 -16.46 1.21 8.99
N TRP A 238 -15.56 1.71 8.16
CA TRP A 238 -15.02 1.02 7.00
C TRP A 238 -13.52 0.76 7.17
N ALA A 239 -13.11 -0.45 6.79
CA ALA A 239 -11.71 -0.82 6.62
C ALA A 239 -11.38 -0.90 5.12
N LEU A 240 -10.43 -0.09 4.68
CA LEU A 240 -10.10 0.12 3.27
C LEU A 240 -8.71 -0.41 2.94
N SER A 241 -8.63 -1.26 1.92
CA SER A 241 -7.34 -1.74 1.39
C SER A 241 -7.43 -1.94 -0.12
N ALA A 242 -6.29 -1.91 -0.80
CA ALA A 242 -6.23 -2.10 -2.24
C ALA A 242 -6.74 -3.48 -2.69
N LEU A 243 -6.61 -4.52 -1.85
CA LEU A 243 -7.13 -5.86 -2.13
C LEU A 243 -8.66 -5.92 -2.00
N HIS A 244 -9.20 -5.48 -0.87
CA HIS A 244 -10.61 -5.67 -0.57
C HIS A 244 -11.51 -4.55 -1.08
N GLY A 245 -10.95 -3.37 -1.39
CA GLY A 245 -11.71 -2.14 -1.50
C GLY A 245 -12.24 -1.72 -0.13
N ILE A 246 -13.52 -1.38 -0.05
CA ILE A 246 -14.20 -1.02 1.21
C ILE A 246 -14.78 -2.28 1.85
N ARG A 247 -14.35 -2.63 3.06
CA ARG A 247 -15.04 -3.60 3.91
C ARG A 247 -15.79 -2.88 5.01
N ILE A 248 -17.02 -3.29 5.29
CA ILE A 248 -17.73 -2.81 6.48
C ILE A 248 -17.20 -3.52 7.73
N VAL A 249 -17.05 -2.78 8.82
CA VAL A 249 -16.75 -3.36 10.12
C VAL A 249 -18.05 -3.86 10.72
N THR A 250 -18.13 -5.16 11.00
CA THR A 250 -19.36 -5.78 11.56
C THR A 250 -19.31 -5.98 13.06
N SER A 251 -18.12 -5.91 13.66
CA SER A 251 -17.90 -5.97 15.11
C SER A 251 -16.50 -5.45 15.45
N TRP A 252 -16.34 -4.93 16.66
CA TRP A 252 -15.07 -4.60 17.28
C TRP A 252 -14.95 -5.36 18.60
N VAL A 253 -14.01 -6.30 18.68
CA VAL A 253 -13.81 -7.13 19.88
C VAL A 253 -13.44 -6.25 21.06
N ASP A 254 -14.20 -6.37 22.15
CA ASP A 254 -14.07 -5.57 23.38
C ASP A 254 -14.03 -4.05 23.13
N GLY A 255 -14.62 -3.61 22.01
CA GLY A 255 -14.61 -2.24 21.52
C GLY A 255 -16.02 -1.63 21.43
N PRO A 256 -16.16 -0.48 20.73
CA PRO A 256 -17.44 0.17 20.50
C PRO A 256 -18.42 -0.72 19.75
N LEU A 257 -19.72 -0.48 19.94
CA LEU A 257 -20.73 -1.00 19.04
C LEU A 257 -20.56 -0.33 17.67
N VAL A 258 -20.80 -1.09 16.61
CA VAL A 258 -20.75 -0.60 15.23
C VAL A 258 -22.14 -0.60 14.62
N ALA A 259 -22.36 0.30 13.67
CA ALA A 259 -23.60 0.42 12.93
C ALA A 259 -23.39 0.20 11.43
N GLU A 260 -24.51 0.10 10.71
CA GLU A 260 -24.55 0.09 9.25
C GLU A 260 -25.74 0.95 8.81
N GLN A 261 -25.54 1.84 7.84
CA GLN A 261 -26.62 2.36 7.01
C GLN A 261 -26.85 1.39 5.84
N PRO A 262 -27.99 0.68 5.78
CA PRO A 262 -28.24 -0.30 4.73
C PRO A 262 -28.06 0.28 3.32
N GLY A 263 -27.29 -0.43 2.49
CA GLY A 263 -27.06 -0.07 1.09
C GLY A 263 -25.94 0.94 0.83
N ARG A 264 -25.42 1.62 1.87
CA ARG A 264 -24.30 2.57 1.74
C ARG A 264 -23.05 1.86 1.20
N LEU A 265 -22.63 0.77 1.84
CA LEU A 265 -21.47 -0.03 1.41
C LEU A 265 -21.56 -0.45 -0.07
N ALA A 266 -22.72 -0.97 -0.49
CA ALA A 266 -22.92 -1.46 -1.85
C ALA A 266 -22.79 -0.32 -2.87
N THR A 267 -23.41 0.83 -2.58
CA THR A 267 -23.34 2.03 -3.42
C THR A 267 -21.91 2.52 -3.59
N TRP A 268 -21.15 2.60 -2.50
CA TRP A 268 -19.77 3.11 -2.52
C TRP A 268 -18.79 2.18 -3.21
N ARG A 269 -18.91 0.86 -3.00
CA ARG A 269 -18.11 -0.13 -3.74
C ARG A 269 -18.37 -0.06 -5.24
N ALA A 270 -19.63 0.04 -5.66
CA ALA A 270 -19.99 0.18 -7.07
C ALA A 270 -19.42 1.46 -7.70
N ARG A 271 -19.40 2.58 -6.95
CA ARG A 271 -18.77 3.82 -7.41
C ARG A 271 -17.26 3.67 -7.58
N LEU A 272 -16.55 3.06 -6.62
CA LEU A 272 -15.11 2.81 -6.74
C LEU A 272 -14.77 1.87 -7.90
N ASP A 273 -15.55 0.80 -8.10
CA ASP A 273 -15.30 -0.15 -9.19
C ASP A 273 -15.41 0.54 -10.57
N ARG A 274 -16.28 1.56 -10.71
CA ARG A 274 -16.39 2.37 -11.94
C ARG A 274 -15.22 3.33 -12.17
N LEU A 275 -14.37 3.56 -11.17
CA LEU A 275 -13.17 4.42 -11.30
C LEU A 275 -11.94 3.63 -11.77
N ARG A 276 -12.03 2.31 -11.88
CA ARG A 276 -10.92 1.49 -12.37
C ARG A 276 -10.64 1.83 -13.83
N ARG A 277 -9.36 1.84 -14.19
CA ARG A 277 -8.88 2.08 -15.55
C ARG A 277 -8.11 0.87 -16.03
N ALA A 278 -8.10 0.64 -17.34
CA ALA A 278 -7.24 -0.36 -17.95
C ALA A 278 -5.78 -0.10 -17.57
N LEU A 279 -5.02 -1.17 -17.36
CA LEU A 279 -3.57 -1.08 -17.28
C LEU A 279 -3.03 -0.44 -18.58
N PRO A 280 -1.92 0.33 -18.50
CA PRO A 280 -1.24 0.85 -19.68
C PRO A 280 -0.99 -0.23 -20.74
N GLU A 281 -0.94 0.19 -22.01
CA GLU A 281 -0.52 -0.70 -23.09
C GLU A 281 0.89 -1.22 -22.82
N ARG A 282 1.16 -2.48 -23.22
CA ARG A 282 2.47 -3.07 -23.00
C ARG A 282 3.51 -2.32 -23.81
N ILE A 283 4.64 -1.97 -23.18
CA ILE A 283 5.76 -1.41 -23.93
C ILE A 283 6.33 -2.53 -24.81
N ALA A 284 6.35 -2.31 -26.12
CA ALA A 284 6.91 -3.27 -27.05
C ALA A 284 8.44 -3.38 -26.81
N PRO A 285 9.05 -4.58 -26.89
CA PRO A 285 10.47 -4.78 -26.57
C PRO A 285 11.44 -3.91 -27.38
N ASP A 286 11.02 -3.41 -28.54
CA ASP A 286 11.77 -2.56 -29.46
C ASP A 286 11.83 -1.07 -29.04
N GLN A 287 11.03 -0.66 -28.05
CA GLN A 287 11.04 0.71 -27.52
C GLN A 287 11.93 0.90 -26.29
N ILE A 288 12.52 -0.18 -25.75
CA ILE A 288 13.56 -0.11 -24.74
C ILE A 288 14.88 0.19 -25.47
N ALA A 289 15.13 1.47 -25.78
CA ALA A 289 16.35 1.86 -26.46
C ALA A 289 17.58 1.41 -25.64
N PRO A 290 18.50 0.59 -26.18
CA PRO A 290 19.81 0.43 -25.58
C PRO A 290 20.55 1.76 -25.70
N GLY A 291 21.08 2.25 -24.59
CA GLY A 291 21.91 3.45 -24.57
C GLY A 291 23.03 3.32 -25.61
N ARG A 292 22.95 4.12 -26.68
CA ARG A 292 24.06 4.31 -27.60
C ARG A 292 25.19 4.97 -26.82
N ILE A 293 26.15 4.16 -26.37
CA ILE A 293 27.50 4.65 -26.11
C ILE A 293 28.03 5.07 -27.48
N ALA A 294 28.11 6.37 -27.72
CA ALA A 294 28.88 6.92 -28.81
C ALA A 294 30.35 6.58 -28.54
N MET A 295 30.90 5.59 -29.24
CA MET A 295 32.34 5.49 -29.45
C MET A 295 32.70 6.60 -30.43
N ASP A 296 33.04 7.77 -29.87
CA ASP A 296 33.72 8.80 -30.64
C ASP A 296 35.12 8.32 -31.03
N GLN A 297 35.38 8.55 -32.30
CA GLN A 297 36.62 8.49 -33.06
C GLN A 297 37.90 8.70 -32.23
N ILE A 298 38.80 7.73 -32.29
CA ILE A 298 40.24 7.97 -32.12
C ILE A 298 40.89 7.74 -33.49
N GLY A 299 41.51 8.80 -34.00
CA GLY A 299 41.96 8.98 -35.36
C GLY A 299 43.11 8.06 -35.77
N ALA A 300 43.10 7.72 -37.06
CA ALA A 300 44.26 7.23 -37.78
C ALA A 300 45.08 8.45 -38.26
N GLU A 301 46.18 8.76 -37.58
CA GLU A 301 47.25 9.60 -38.12
C GLU A 301 48.46 8.72 -38.48
N SER A 302 48.61 8.54 -39.79
CA SER A 302 49.84 8.75 -40.58
C SER A 302 51.20 8.42 -39.92
N LEU A 303 51.81 7.31 -40.35
CA LEU A 303 53.25 7.07 -40.26
C LEU A 303 53.97 7.78 -41.43
N PRO A 304 55.10 8.49 -41.22
CA PRO A 304 55.99 8.86 -42.30
C PRO A 304 57.06 7.79 -42.57
N VAL A 305 57.47 7.80 -43.84
CA VAL A 305 58.45 6.99 -44.59
C VAL A 305 59.74 6.67 -43.84
#